data_AF-A0A2H9PLD6-F1
#
_entry.id   AF-A0A2H9PLD6-F1
#
_cell.length_a   1.000
_cell.length_b   1.000
_cell.length_c   1.000
_cell.angle_alpha   90.00
_cell.angle_beta   90.00
_cell.angle_gamma   90.00
#
_symmetry.space_group_name_H-M   'P 1'
#
loop_
_entity.id
_entity.type
_entity.pdbx_description
1 polymer ?
#
loop_
_entity_poly.entity_id
_entity_poly.type
_entity_poly.pdbx_seq_one_letter_code
_entity_poly.pdbx_strand_id
1 'polypeptide(L)'
;MSLKTQAEELNNILIDNNKIIYELLSEKGRAIYFPKEGILSQSAQAKGKKINATIGTAIEDNGVLASLPALQKNISLPVDKALAYSPSYGLKELREIWLREIKEKNPSLKDNNVSLPIVTCGVTQGLYLVGSLFVNPGDEIIIPDKMWENYNLIYENNFKAKFVKFNIFDKYNFNISGLKEK
;
A
#
# COMPACT_ATOMS: atom_id res chain seq x y z
N MET A 1 9.50 -3.10 22.29
CA MET A 1 9.51 -4.42 21.63
C MET A 1 10.78 -4.49 20.79
N SER A 2 11.54 -5.59 20.81
CA SER A 2 12.77 -5.70 19.98
C SER A 2 12.38 -5.83 18.50
N LEU A 3 13.00 -5.03 17.64
CA LEU A 3 12.77 -5.05 16.20
C LEU A 3 13.43 -6.28 15.56
N LYS A 4 12.90 -6.72 14.43
CA LYS A 4 13.55 -7.74 13.59
C LYS A 4 14.67 -7.08 12.78
N THR A 5 15.77 -7.80 12.55
CA THR A 5 16.95 -7.30 11.83
C THR A 5 16.62 -6.66 10.48
N GLN A 6 15.73 -7.27 9.68
CA GLN A 6 15.30 -6.69 8.40
C GLN A 6 14.56 -5.35 8.53
N ALA A 7 13.84 -5.12 9.65
CA ALA A 7 13.22 -3.84 9.93
C ALA A 7 14.27 -2.80 10.36
N GLU A 8 15.23 -3.20 11.18
CA GLU A 8 16.36 -2.33 11.59
C GLU A 8 17.19 -1.88 10.39
N GLU A 9 17.50 -2.78 9.46
CA GLU A 9 18.17 -2.45 8.20
C GLU A 9 17.41 -1.39 7.40
N LEU A 10 16.10 -1.57 7.22
CA LEU A 10 15.26 -0.60 6.49
C LEU A 10 15.20 0.75 7.21
N ASN A 11 15.08 0.74 8.53
CA ASN A 11 15.07 1.96 9.34
C ASN A 11 16.40 2.71 9.23
N ASN A 12 17.54 2.00 9.26
CA ASN A 12 18.85 2.62 9.09
C ASN A 12 19.00 3.25 7.69
N ILE A 13 18.54 2.57 6.64
CA ILE A 13 18.50 3.14 5.27
C ILE A 13 17.68 4.43 5.25
N LEU A 14 16.51 4.45 5.90
CA LEU A 14 15.69 5.66 5.99
C LEU A 14 16.39 6.77 6.77
N ILE A 15 17.05 6.46 7.89
CA ILE A 15 17.79 7.43 8.70
C ILE A 15 18.93 8.05 7.90
N ASP A 16 19.72 7.24 7.19
CA ASP A 16 20.89 7.67 6.41
C ASP A 16 20.50 8.56 5.22
N ASN A 17 19.32 8.35 4.63
CA ASN A 17 18.86 9.09 3.46
C ASN A 17 17.94 10.27 3.81
N ASN A 18 17.04 10.10 4.77
CA ASN A 18 16.12 11.12 5.23
C ASN A 18 15.51 10.78 6.61
N LYS A 19 16.19 11.24 7.66
CA LYS A 19 15.77 11.05 9.06
C LYS A 19 14.33 11.50 9.34
N ILE A 20 13.83 12.54 8.67
CA ILE A 20 12.46 13.05 8.87
C ILE A 20 11.44 11.97 8.52
N ILE A 21 11.66 11.22 7.44
CA ILE A 21 10.73 10.14 7.03
C ILE A 21 10.69 9.03 8.09
N TYR A 22 11.84 8.67 8.65
CA TYR A 22 11.89 7.70 9.75
C TYR A 22 11.15 8.20 11.00
N GLU A 23 11.31 9.49 11.35
CA GLU A 23 10.64 10.09 12.51
C GLU A 23 9.12 10.15 12.35
N LEU A 24 8.61 10.29 11.13
CA LEU A 24 7.18 10.24 10.81
C LEU A 24 6.57 8.83 10.93
N LEU A 25 7.38 7.76 10.91
CA LEU A 25 6.85 6.41 11.02
C LEU A 25 6.28 6.15 12.42
N SER A 26 5.11 5.53 12.45
CA SER A 26 4.53 4.98 13.67
C SER A 26 5.40 3.86 14.24
N GLU A 27 5.16 3.45 15.48
CA GLU A 27 5.84 2.29 16.08
C GLU A 27 5.64 1.04 15.21
N LYS A 28 4.45 0.87 14.65
CA LYS A 28 4.13 -0.21 13.70
C LYS A 28 4.89 -0.03 12.39
N GLY A 29 4.94 1.18 11.84
CA GLY A 29 5.68 1.49 10.62
C GLY A 29 7.16 1.14 10.72
N ARG A 30 7.79 1.40 11.87
CA ARG A 30 9.19 1.03 12.17
C ARG A 30 9.40 -0.46 12.36
N ALA A 31 8.35 -1.21 12.69
CA ALA A 31 8.42 -2.65 12.98
C ALA A 31 8.15 -3.54 11.77
N ILE A 32 7.48 -3.04 10.74
CA ILE A 32 7.15 -3.83 9.56
C ILE A 32 8.30 -3.89 8.55
N TYR A 33 8.39 -5.01 7.85
CA TYR A 33 9.35 -5.25 6.78
C TYR A 33 8.77 -6.28 5.81
N PHE A 34 9.26 -6.29 4.58
CA PHE A 34 8.95 -7.37 3.64
C PHE A 34 9.91 -8.54 3.88
N PRO A 35 9.44 -9.77 4.18
CA PRO A 35 10.29 -10.86 4.65
C PRO A 35 11.06 -11.51 3.49
N LYS A 36 12.06 -10.79 2.96
CA LYS A 36 12.88 -11.20 1.81
C LYS A 36 13.69 -12.47 2.10
N GLU A 37 14.11 -12.69 3.34
CA GLU A 37 14.99 -13.81 3.71
C GLU A 37 14.31 -15.19 3.77
N GLY A 38 12.98 -15.25 3.71
CA GLY A 38 12.22 -16.50 3.86
C GLY A 38 11.89 -17.21 2.55
N ILE A 39 10.71 -17.84 2.53
CA ILE A 39 10.16 -18.60 1.40
C ILE A 39 10.15 -17.78 0.10
N LEU A 40 10.01 -16.45 0.18
CA LEU A 40 10.01 -15.56 -0.99
C LEU A 40 11.37 -15.56 -1.72
N SER A 41 12.49 -15.55 -1.00
CA SER A 41 13.83 -15.67 -1.62
C SER A 41 14.02 -17.05 -2.25
N GLN A 42 13.61 -18.12 -1.56
CA GLN A 42 13.70 -19.49 -2.10
C GLN A 42 12.87 -19.63 -3.40
N SER A 43 11.67 -19.06 -3.41
CA SER A 43 10.81 -19.03 -4.59
C SER A 43 11.43 -18.25 -5.75
N ALA A 44 12.12 -17.14 -5.46
CA ALA A 44 12.85 -16.37 -6.45
C ALA A 44 14.05 -17.14 -7.03
N GLN A 45 14.79 -17.88 -6.21
CA GLN A 45 15.93 -18.72 -6.63
C GLN A 45 15.50 -19.91 -7.50
N ALA A 46 14.32 -20.45 -7.27
CA ALA A 46 13.75 -21.54 -8.06
C ALA A 46 13.13 -21.09 -9.39
N LYS A 47 12.97 -19.77 -9.61
CA LYS A 47 12.42 -19.22 -10.85
C LYS A 47 13.30 -19.62 -12.05
N GLY A 48 12.66 -20.15 -13.09
CA GLY A 48 13.34 -20.59 -14.32
C GLY A 48 14.10 -21.91 -14.20
N LYS A 49 14.06 -22.60 -13.06
CA LYS A 49 14.60 -23.96 -12.93
C LYS A 49 13.67 -24.97 -13.59
N LYS A 50 14.26 -26.06 -14.12
CA LYS A 50 13.51 -27.16 -14.76
C LYS A 50 12.44 -27.76 -13.84
N ILE A 51 12.75 -27.86 -12.54
CA ILE A 51 11.82 -28.31 -11.51
C ILE A 51 11.68 -27.17 -10.52
N ASN A 52 10.49 -26.58 -10.43
CA ASN A 52 10.16 -25.58 -9.45
C ASN A 52 9.06 -26.10 -8.51
N ALA A 53 9.48 -26.69 -7.39
CA ALA A 53 8.60 -27.19 -6.34
C ALA A 53 8.37 -26.16 -5.20
N THR A 54 8.59 -24.87 -5.47
CA THR A 54 8.41 -23.80 -4.46
C THR A 54 7.12 -23.01 -4.62
N ILE A 55 6.48 -23.10 -5.80
CA ILE A 55 5.26 -22.34 -6.10
C ILE A 55 4.08 -23.02 -5.41
N GLY A 56 3.38 -22.28 -4.53
CA GLY A 56 2.14 -22.71 -3.89
C GLY A 56 0.93 -22.65 -4.83
N THR A 57 1.05 -23.21 -6.03
CA THR A 57 0.01 -23.17 -7.07
C THR A 57 0.06 -24.44 -7.90
N ALA A 58 -1.11 -25.04 -8.14
CA ALA A 58 -1.21 -26.24 -8.95
C ALA A 58 -1.07 -25.90 -10.44
N ILE A 59 -0.15 -26.59 -11.11
CA ILE A 59 0.13 -26.45 -12.53
C ILE A 59 -0.07 -27.83 -13.17
N GLU A 60 -0.80 -27.87 -14.29
CA GLU A 60 -1.02 -29.08 -15.08
C GLU A 60 0.28 -29.52 -15.78
N ASP A 61 0.35 -30.76 -16.25
CA ASP A 61 1.55 -31.30 -16.93
C ASP A 61 1.94 -30.50 -18.19
N ASN A 62 0.98 -29.78 -18.80
CA ASN A 62 1.22 -28.90 -19.95
C ASN A 62 1.75 -27.50 -19.56
N GLY A 63 2.01 -27.25 -18.27
CA GLY A 63 2.51 -25.97 -17.75
C GLY A 63 1.45 -24.89 -17.53
N VAL A 64 0.17 -25.19 -17.78
CA VAL A 64 -0.94 -24.25 -17.57
C VAL A 64 -1.42 -24.32 -16.11
N LEU A 65 -1.87 -23.18 -15.59
CA LEU A 65 -2.48 -23.10 -14.27
C LEU A 65 -3.70 -24.02 -14.16
N ALA A 66 -3.67 -24.95 -13.21
CA ALA A 66 -4.77 -25.84 -12.94
C ALA A 66 -6.01 -25.04 -12.53
N SER A 67 -7.15 -25.33 -13.14
CA SER A 67 -8.38 -24.57 -12.90
C SER A 67 -9.64 -25.37 -13.22
N LEU A 68 -10.72 -25.06 -12.51
CA LEU A 68 -11.98 -25.76 -12.65
C LEU A 68 -12.74 -25.26 -13.89
N PRO A 69 -13.17 -26.13 -14.82
CA PRO A 69 -13.94 -25.72 -16.01
C PRO A 69 -15.20 -24.91 -15.67
N ALA A 70 -15.84 -25.23 -14.55
CA ALA A 70 -17.01 -24.52 -14.06
C ALA A 70 -16.73 -23.05 -13.69
N LEU A 71 -15.49 -22.69 -13.35
CA LEU A 71 -15.08 -21.30 -13.15
C LEU A 71 -14.72 -20.65 -14.49
N GLN A 72 -13.95 -21.35 -15.33
CA GLN A 72 -13.49 -20.81 -16.62
C GLN A 72 -14.64 -20.36 -17.52
N LYS A 73 -15.76 -21.09 -17.55
CA LYS A 73 -16.93 -20.72 -18.38
C LYS A 73 -17.51 -19.33 -18.06
N ASN A 74 -17.22 -18.78 -16.88
CA ASN A 74 -17.71 -17.48 -16.42
C ASN A 74 -16.63 -16.38 -16.47
N ILE A 75 -15.42 -16.70 -16.95
CA ILE A 75 -14.28 -15.80 -16.95
C ILE A 75 -13.88 -15.54 -18.40
N SER A 76 -13.89 -14.27 -18.82
CA SER A 76 -13.50 -13.85 -20.17
C SER A 76 -11.99 -13.61 -20.33
N LEU A 77 -11.23 -13.67 -19.23
CA LEU A 77 -9.79 -13.48 -19.21
C LEU A 77 -9.05 -14.82 -19.36
N PRO A 78 -7.81 -14.80 -19.90
CA PRO A 78 -6.92 -15.95 -19.83
C PRO A 78 -6.76 -16.46 -18.39
N VAL A 79 -6.74 -17.79 -18.22
CA VAL A 79 -6.72 -18.47 -16.91
C VAL A 79 -5.57 -17.99 -16.02
N ASP A 80 -4.38 -17.84 -16.61
CA ASP A 80 -3.17 -17.36 -15.95
C ASP A 80 -3.31 -15.91 -15.47
N LYS A 81 -4.05 -15.06 -16.19
CA LYS A 81 -4.33 -13.69 -15.75
C LYS A 81 -5.45 -13.59 -14.72
N ALA A 82 -6.40 -14.53 -14.75
CA ALA A 82 -7.59 -14.50 -13.91
C ALA A 82 -7.40 -15.15 -12.54
N LEU A 83 -6.65 -16.27 -12.50
CA LEU A 83 -6.59 -17.14 -11.33
C LEU A 83 -5.20 -17.19 -10.67
N ALA A 84 -4.14 -16.70 -11.33
CA ALA A 84 -2.83 -16.64 -10.70
C ALA A 84 -2.78 -15.56 -9.61
N TYR A 85 -1.93 -15.79 -8.60
CA TYR A 85 -1.64 -14.78 -7.60
C TYR A 85 -1.00 -13.56 -8.26
N SER A 86 -1.54 -12.37 -7.94
CA SER A 86 -0.83 -11.12 -8.18
C SER A 86 0.27 -10.93 -7.12
N PRO A 87 1.37 -10.21 -7.45
CA PRO A 87 2.32 -9.76 -6.44
C PRO A 87 1.61 -8.96 -5.35
N SER A 88 2.12 -8.98 -4.13
CA SER A 88 1.52 -8.28 -2.98
C SER A 88 1.37 -6.76 -3.18
N TYR A 89 2.21 -6.17 -4.04
CA TYR A 89 2.16 -4.76 -4.42
C TYR A 89 1.38 -4.49 -5.73
N GLY A 90 0.80 -5.53 -6.33
CA GLY A 90 0.08 -5.48 -7.60
C GLY A 90 0.92 -5.75 -8.84
N LEU A 91 0.24 -5.94 -9.97
CA LEU A 91 0.86 -6.21 -11.27
C LEU A 91 1.69 -5.00 -11.72
N LYS A 92 2.95 -5.24 -12.13
CA LYS A 92 3.87 -4.17 -12.54
C LYS A 92 3.31 -3.30 -13.66
N GLU A 93 2.78 -3.92 -14.71
CA GLU A 93 2.20 -3.23 -15.87
C GLU A 93 1.06 -2.29 -15.47
N LEU A 94 0.14 -2.76 -14.61
CA LEU A 94 -0.96 -1.94 -14.09
C LEU A 94 -0.44 -0.71 -13.34
N ARG A 95 0.58 -0.89 -12.49
CA ARG A 95 1.16 0.20 -11.71
C ARG A 95 1.84 1.24 -12.58
N GLU A 96 2.52 0.82 -13.64
CA GLU A 96 3.19 1.70 -14.61
C GLU A 96 2.19 2.48 -15.45
N ILE A 97 1.13 1.83 -15.93
CA ILE A 97 0.02 2.49 -16.62
C ILE A 97 -0.64 3.52 -15.70
N TRP A 98 -0.90 3.14 -14.44
CA TRP A 98 -1.52 4.05 -13.47
C TRP A 98 -0.65 5.27 -13.16
N LEU A 99 0.67 5.08 -13.04
CA LEU A 99 1.59 6.21 -12.85
C LEU A 99 1.58 7.16 -14.05
N ARG A 100 1.49 6.62 -15.28
CA ARG A 100 1.39 7.43 -16.50
C ARG A 100 0.14 8.29 -16.49
N GLU A 101 -1.00 7.70 -16.15
CA GLU A 101 -2.29 8.39 -16.00
C GLU A 101 -2.24 9.50 -14.95
N ILE A 102 -1.60 9.25 -13.80
CA ILE A 102 -1.39 10.27 -12.76
C ILE A 102 -0.60 11.45 -13.32
N LYS A 103 0.51 11.20 -14.02
CA LYS A 103 1.36 12.27 -14.59
C LYS A 103 0.69 13.02 -15.74
N GLU A 104 -0.15 12.35 -16.52
CA GLU A 104 -0.93 12.98 -17.60
C GLU A 104 -1.98 13.95 -17.04
N LYS A 105 -2.73 13.51 -16.02
CA LYS A 105 -3.76 14.32 -15.34
C LYS A 105 -3.18 15.43 -14.47
N ASN A 106 -1.91 15.31 -14.08
CA ASN A 106 -1.21 16.26 -13.21
C ASN A 106 0.12 16.68 -13.85
N PRO A 107 0.12 17.58 -14.85
CA PRO A 107 1.34 17.97 -15.55
C PRO A 107 2.45 18.51 -14.65
N SER A 108 2.10 19.12 -13.51
CA SER A 108 3.06 19.61 -12.50
C SER A 108 3.85 18.50 -11.79
N LEU A 109 3.44 17.23 -11.92
CA LEU A 109 4.15 16.07 -11.37
C LEU A 109 5.18 15.48 -12.34
N LYS A 110 5.31 15.97 -13.58
CA LYS A 110 6.21 15.37 -14.59
C LYS A 110 7.66 15.32 -14.11
N ASP A 111 8.15 16.42 -13.54
CA ASP A 111 9.53 16.59 -13.08
C ASP A 111 9.74 16.11 -11.62
N ASN A 112 8.66 15.72 -10.93
CA ASN A 112 8.73 15.26 -9.55
C ASN A 112 8.91 13.73 -9.47
N ASN A 113 9.82 13.31 -8.58
CA ASN A 113 10.02 11.90 -8.28
C ASN A 113 8.90 11.39 -7.37
N VAL A 114 7.99 10.60 -7.95
CA VAL A 114 6.97 9.84 -7.22
C VAL A 114 7.27 8.35 -7.32
N SER A 115 6.96 7.59 -6.27
CA SER A 115 7.13 6.14 -6.28
C SER A 115 6.13 5.48 -7.23
N LEU A 116 6.43 4.24 -7.63
CA LEU A 116 5.49 3.43 -8.41
C LEU A 116 4.28 3.07 -7.53
N PRO A 117 3.04 3.46 -7.88
CA PRO A 117 1.86 3.27 -7.04
C PRO A 117 1.69 1.82 -6.62
N ILE A 118 1.40 1.55 -5.35
CA ILE A 118 1.11 0.20 -4.85
C ILE A 118 -0.40 -0.05 -4.99
N VAL A 119 -0.78 -1.20 -5.55
CA VAL A 119 -2.21 -1.56 -5.70
C VAL A 119 -2.82 -1.85 -4.34
N THR A 120 -4.05 -1.36 -4.14
CA THR A 120 -4.83 -1.58 -2.92
C THR A 120 -6.25 -2.01 -3.26
N CYS A 121 -6.91 -2.71 -2.34
CA CYS A 121 -8.31 -3.08 -2.37
C CYS A 121 -9.17 -1.86 -2.07
N GLY A 122 -9.31 -0.99 -3.08
CA GLY A 122 -9.98 0.29 -2.96
C GLY A 122 -9.25 1.26 -2.02
N VAL A 123 -9.81 2.47 -1.92
CA VAL A 123 -9.19 3.57 -1.14
C VAL A 123 -9.13 3.25 0.36
N THR A 124 -10.08 2.46 0.88
CA THR A 124 -10.13 2.07 2.30
C THR A 124 -8.89 1.32 2.75
N GLN A 125 -8.37 0.37 1.96
CA GLN A 125 -7.12 -0.30 2.31
C GLN A 125 -5.95 0.68 2.27
N GLY A 126 -5.92 1.60 1.29
CA GLY A 126 -4.91 2.66 1.23
C GLY A 126 -4.88 3.52 2.51
N LEU A 127 -6.04 3.98 2.98
CA LEU A 127 -6.17 4.75 4.23
C LEU A 127 -5.70 3.96 5.45
N TYR A 128 -6.03 2.67 5.52
CA TYR A 128 -5.59 1.78 6.59
C TYR A 128 -4.07 1.55 6.57
N LEU A 129 -3.45 1.48 5.39
CA LEU A 129 -2.00 1.41 5.25
C LEU A 129 -1.32 2.70 5.71
N VAL A 130 -1.88 3.88 5.38
CA VAL A 130 -1.42 5.17 5.90
C VAL A 130 -1.46 5.19 7.43
N GLY A 131 -2.58 4.77 8.03
CA GLY A 131 -2.69 4.66 9.49
C GLY A 131 -1.64 3.71 10.08
N SER A 132 -1.46 2.54 9.45
CA SER A 132 -0.47 1.56 9.91
C SER A 132 0.98 2.07 9.83
N LEU A 133 1.29 2.91 8.84
CA LEU A 133 2.63 3.43 8.62
C LEU A 133 2.96 4.65 9.47
N PHE A 134 1.98 5.53 9.72
CA PHE A 134 2.26 6.89 10.17
C PHE A 134 1.44 7.35 11.39
N VAL A 135 0.53 6.53 11.92
CA VAL A 135 -0.34 6.94 13.03
C VAL A 135 -0.13 6.04 14.24
N ASN A 136 0.21 6.66 15.37
CA ASN A 136 0.21 6.06 16.69
C ASN A 136 -1.05 6.43 17.49
N PRO A 137 -1.40 5.66 18.53
CA PRO A 137 -2.41 6.05 19.50
C PRO A 137 -2.14 7.43 20.09
N GLY A 138 -3.15 8.30 20.04
CA GLY A 138 -3.07 9.66 20.56
C GLY A 138 -2.58 10.71 19.57
N ASP A 139 -2.03 10.31 18.41
CA ASP A 139 -1.65 11.25 17.35
C ASP A 139 -2.87 12.02 16.84
N GLU A 140 -2.65 13.27 16.47
CA GLU A 140 -3.70 14.16 15.99
C GLU A 140 -3.75 14.16 14.46
N ILE A 141 -4.96 14.03 13.91
CA ILE A 141 -5.22 14.16 12.48
C ILE A 141 -6.11 15.39 12.28
N ILE A 142 -5.56 16.38 11.60
CA ILE A 142 -6.28 17.59 11.22
C ILE A 142 -7.19 17.25 10.04
N ILE A 143 -8.49 17.50 10.18
CA ILE A 143 -9.48 17.10 9.19
C ILE A 143 -10.66 18.08 9.12
N PRO A 144 -11.29 18.27 7.96
CA PRO A 144 -12.57 18.98 7.85
C PRO A 144 -13.65 18.47 8.79
N ASP A 145 -14.49 19.37 9.30
CA ASP A 145 -15.70 19.05 10.07
C ASP A 145 -16.72 18.24 9.24
N LYS A 146 -16.69 18.38 7.91
CA LYS A 146 -17.49 17.61 6.94
C LYS A 146 -16.59 16.64 6.21
N MET A 147 -16.74 15.37 6.52
CA MET A 147 -15.85 14.32 6.03
C MET A 147 -16.61 13.00 5.87
N TRP A 148 -15.98 12.03 5.19
CA TRP A 148 -16.50 10.68 5.11
C TRP A 148 -16.41 9.98 6.48
N GLU A 149 -17.54 9.49 6.99
CA GLU A 149 -17.64 8.90 8.33
C GLU A 149 -16.68 7.72 8.56
N ASN A 150 -16.29 7.02 7.49
CA ASN A 150 -15.36 5.89 7.57
C ASN A 150 -13.98 6.29 8.07
N TYR A 151 -13.60 7.57 8.02
CA TYR A 151 -12.37 8.04 8.63
C TYR A 151 -12.36 7.84 10.15
N ASN A 152 -13.49 8.03 10.86
CA ASN A 152 -13.57 7.76 12.30
C ASN A 152 -13.28 6.28 12.57
N LEU A 153 -13.94 5.39 11.81
CA LEU A 153 -13.74 3.95 11.94
C LEU A 153 -12.28 3.56 11.68
N ILE A 154 -11.65 4.10 10.64
CA ILE A 154 -10.25 3.78 10.34
C ILE A 154 -9.34 4.35 11.43
N TYR A 155 -9.35 5.67 11.66
CA TYR A 155 -8.29 6.33 12.44
C TYR A 155 -8.58 6.39 13.95
N GLU A 156 -9.78 6.79 14.37
CA GLU A 156 -10.12 6.84 15.79
C GLU A 156 -10.32 5.42 16.36
N ASN A 157 -11.04 4.53 15.67
CA ASN A 157 -11.32 3.20 16.21
C ASN A 157 -10.14 2.23 16.08
N ASN A 158 -9.50 2.11 14.90
CA ASN A 158 -8.41 1.13 14.71
C ASN A 158 -7.05 1.66 15.19
N PHE A 159 -6.74 2.95 14.98
CA PHE A 159 -5.44 3.52 15.31
C PHE A 159 -5.43 4.39 16.58
N LYS A 160 -6.60 4.65 17.19
CA LYS A 160 -6.74 5.48 18.40
C LYS A 160 -6.19 6.90 18.21
N ALA A 161 -6.24 7.40 16.98
CA ALA A 161 -5.93 8.80 16.67
C ALA A 161 -7.03 9.72 17.23
N LYS A 162 -6.72 11.02 17.30
CA LYS A 162 -7.66 12.07 17.68
C LYS A 162 -7.91 12.99 16.50
N PHE A 163 -9.17 13.30 16.22
CA PHE A 163 -9.49 14.27 15.18
C PHE A 163 -9.52 15.69 15.70
N VAL A 164 -8.66 16.53 15.10
CA VAL A 164 -8.65 17.97 15.28
C VAL A 164 -9.41 18.59 14.11
N LYS A 165 -10.68 18.93 14.35
CA LYS A 165 -11.58 19.38 13.28
C LYS A 165 -11.49 20.88 13.06
N PHE A 166 -11.54 21.30 11.79
CA PHE A 166 -11.74 22.69 11.41
C PHE A 166 -12.98 22.82 10.51
N ASN A 167 -13.68 23.95 10.59
CA ASN A 167 -14.81 24.21 9.70
C ASN A 167 -14.29 24.39 8.27
N ILE A 168 -14.69 23.52 7.35
CA ILE A 168 -14.19 23.53 5.96
C ILE A 168 -14.65 24.74 5.15
N PHE A 169 -15.79 25.34 5.51
CA PHE A 169 -16.38 26.44 4.76
C PHE A 169 -16.37 27.75 5.54
N ASP A 170 -15.76 28.78 4.94
CA ASP A 170 -16.03 30.18 5.26
C ASP A 170 -17.01 30.71 4.20
N LYS A 171 -18.30 30.73 4.58
CA LYS A 171 -19.43 30.95 3.66
C LYS A 171 -19.43 29.95 2.51
N TYR A 172 -19.00 30.38 1.32
CA TYR A 172 -18.95 29.58 0.09
C TYR A 172 -17.52 29.24 -0.34
N ASN A 173 -16.51 29.61 0.46
CA ASN A 173 -15.10 29.37 0.16
C ASN A 173 -14.49 28.35 1.12
N PHE A 174 -13.38 27.73 0.71
CA PHE A 174 -12.58 26.91 1.60
C PHE A 174 -11.95 27.78 2.71
N ASN A 175 -12.11 27.36 3.96
CA ASN A 175 -11.64 28.10 5.12
C ASN A 175 -10.14 27.90 5.37
N ILE A 176 -9.30 28.65 4.64
CA ILE A 176 -7.85 28.59 4.79
C ILE A 176 -7.42 29.04 6.21
N SER A 177 -8.06 30.08 6.75
CA SER A 177 -7.71 30.61 8.09
C SER A 177 -7.98 29.56 9.17
N GLY A 178 -9.14 28.90 9.14
CA GLY A 178 -9.49 27.85 10.08
C GLY A 178 -8.60 26.60 10.00
N LEU A 179 -8.05 26.29 8.80
CA LEU A 179 -7.03 25.25 8.67
C LEU A 179 -5.70 25.68 9.30
N LYS A 180 -5.26 26.93 9.09
CA LYS A 180 -3.97 27.44 9.63
C LYS A 180 -3.93 27.57 11.15
N GLU A 181 -5.08 27.67 11.80
CA GLU A 181 -5.21 27.74 13.27
C GLU A 181 -5.06 26.36 13.95
N LYS A 182 -5.02 25.27 13.18
CA LYS A 182 -4.78 23.92 13.68
C LYS A 182 -3.32 23.53 13.50
#